data_AF-A0A2N2M2B4-F1
#
_entry.id   AF-A0A2N2M2B4-F1
#
_cell.length_a   1.000
_cell.length_b   1.000
_cell.length_c   1.000
_cell.angle_alpha   90.00
_cell.angle_beta   90.00
_cell.angle_gamma   90.00
#
_symmetry.space_group_name_H-M   'P 1'
#
loop_
_entity.id
_entity.type
_entity.pdbx_description
1 polymer ?
#
loop_
_entity_poly.entity_id
_entity_poly.type
_entity_poly.pdbx_seq_one_letter_code
_entity_poly.pdbx_strand_id
1 'polypeptide(L)'
;MADEVYMDIPQVQKMAESFGNFGEILQGVAKALEVAIMVLRTTAFVGLVGGFAVERYLSMIKPRVENLAKKMNELKGDLTGAINHYQTGDESGSRRFR
;
A
#
# COMPACT_ATOMS: atom_id res chain seq x y z
N MET A 1 21.56 26.03 -22.55
CA MET A 1 21.02 24.71 -22.91
C MET A 1 20.40 24.18 -21.64
N ALA A 2 19.08 23.97 -21.61
CA ALA A 2 18.46 23.36 -20.44
C ALA A 2 18.92 21.89 -20.44
N ASP A 3 19.47 21.40 -19.33
CA ASP A 3 19.78 19.97 -19.19
C ASP A 3 18.45 19.20 -19.32
N GLU A 4 18.26 18.52 -20.45
CA GLU A 4 17.08 17.70 -20.67
C GLU A 4 17.14 16.51 -19.71
N VAL A 5 16.21 16.47 -18.76
CA VAL A 5 16.11 15.39 -17.78
C VAL A 5 15.29 14.26 -18.39
N TYR A 6 15.96 13.17 -18.75
CA TYR A 6 15.31 11.96 -19.27
C TYR A 6 14.98 10.97 -18.16
N MET A 7 13.83 10.31 -18.28
CA MET A 7 13.42 9.25 -17.36
C MET A 7 14.12 7.93 -17.71
N ASP A 8 14.77 7.30 -16.73
CA ASP A 8 15.21 5.91 -16.84
C ASP A 8 14.00 4.98 -16.64
N ILE A 9 13.35 4.63 -17.74
CA ILE A 9 12.13 3.82 -17.73
C ILE A 9 12.34 2.48 -17.01
N PRO A 10 13.38 1.66 -17.32
CA PRO A 10 13.63 0.43 -16.58
C PRO A 10 13.75 0.60 -15.06
N GLN A 11 14.44 1.65 -14.59
CA GLN A 11 14.60 1.88 -13.15
C GLN A 11 13.28 2.32 -12.50
N VAL A 12 12.53 3.22 -13.15
CA VAL A 12 11.23 3.67 -12.63
C VAL A 12 10.21 2.53 -12.62
N GLN A 13 10.26 1.64 -13.61
CA GLN A 13 9.42 0.44 -13.66
C GLN A 13 9.71 -0.50 -12.48
N LYS A 14 11.00 -0.79 -12.19
CA LYS A 14 11.39 -1.58 -11.01
C LYS A 14 10.95 -0.96 -9.70
N MET A 15 10.96 0.37 -9.63
CA MET A 15 10.47 1.10 -8.46
C MET A 15 8.96 0.92 -8.28
N ALA A 16 8.18 1.03 -9.37
CA ALA A 16 6.73 0.80 -9.36
C ALA A 16 6.40 -0.64 -8.91
N GLU A 17 7.14 -1.63 -9.40
CA GLU A 17 7.01 -3.03 -8.97
C GLU A 17 7.34 -3.23 -7.50
N SER A 18 8.41 -2.60 -7.01
CA SER A 18 8.79 -2.65 -5.59
C SER A 18 7.67 -2.11 -4.69
N PHE A 19 7.08 -0.96 -5.06
CA PHE A 19 5.93 -0.42 -4.34
C PHE A 19 4.72 -1.36 -4.38
N GLY A 20 4.46 -2.01 -5.52
CA GLY A 20 3.44 -3.06 -5.60
C GLY A 20 3.67 -4.20 -4.62
N ASN A 21 4.87 -4.75 -4.62
CA ASN A 21 5.25 -5.86 -3.75
C ASN A 21 5.10 -5.48 -2.27
N PHE A 22 5.53 -4.27 -1.87
CA PHE A 22 5.32 -3.78 -0.52
C PHE A 22 3.83 -3.61 -0.18
N GLY A 23 3.03 -3.10 -1.11
CA GLY A 23 1.58 -2.98 -0.96
C GLY A 23 0.92 -4.32 -0.70
N GLU A 24 1.27 -5.35 -1.48
CA GLU A 24 0.76 -6.72 -1.33
C GLU A 24 1.17 -7.36 0.00
N ILE A 25 2.44 -7.20 0.40
CA ILE A 25 2.93 -7.69 1.70
C ILE A 25 2.15 -7.04 2.84
N LEU A 26 2.01 -5.72 2.83
CA LEU A 26 1.26 -4.98 3.87
C LEU A 26 -0.22 -5.38 3.88
N GLN A 27 -0.83 -5.63 2.73
CA GLN A 27 -2.20 -6.12 2.66
C GLN A 27 -2.33 -7.54 3.22
N GLY A 28 -1.33 -8.40 3.01
CA GLY A 28 -1.24 -9.72 3.65
C GLY A 28 -1.16 -9.59 5.18
N VAL A 29 -0.33 -8.69 5.69
CA VAL A 29 -0.24 -8.40 7.13
C VAL A 29 -1.58 -7.90 7.69
N ALA A 30 -2.25 -6.97 7.01
CA ALA A 30 -3.56 -6.47 7.42
C ALA A 30 -4.62 -7.58 7.52
N LYS A 31 -4.65 -8.51 6.56
CA LYS A 31 -5.52 -9.70 6.58
C LYS A 31 -5.18 -10.63 7.75
N ALA A 32 -3.89 -10.86 8.02
CA ALA A 32 -3.48 -11.67 9.17
C ALA A 32 -3.90 -11.03 10.51
N LEU A 33 -3.76 -9.70 10.62
CA LEU A 33 -4.24 -8.95 11.78
C LEU A 33 -5.75 -9.07 11.96
N GLU A 34 -6.52 -9.04 10.88
CA GLU A 34 -7.98 -9.24 10.91
C GLU A 34 -8.37 -10.62 11.43
N VAL A 35 -7.70 -11.67 10.96
CA VAL A 35 -7.92 -13.04 11.46
C VAL A 35 -7.56 -13.13 12.94
N ALA A 36 -6.44 -12.57 13.37
CA ALA A 36 -6.03 -12.57 14.76
C ALA A 36 -7.04 -11.82 15.66
N ILE A 37 -7.50 -10.64 15.24
CA ILE A 37 -8.55 -9.88 15.92
C ILE A 37 -9.84 -10.70 16.04
N MET A 38 -10.26 -11.38 14.97
CA MET A 38 -11.45 -12.23 14.97
C MET A 38 -11.33 -13.36 16.00
N VAL A 39 -10.20 -14.10 16.00
CA VAL A 39 -9.95 -15.18 16.97
C VAL A 39 -9.94 -14.63 18.40
N LEU A 40 -9.30 -13.49 18.63
CA LEU A 40 -9.24 -12.85 19.94
C LEU A 40 -10.61 -12.37 20.43
N ARG A 41 -11.46 -11.83 19.54
CA ARG A 41 -12.85 -11.48 19.88
C ARG A 41 -13.66 -12.71 20.28
N THR A 42 -13.53 -13.81 19.53
CA THR A 42 -14.22 -15.06 19.81
C THR A 42 -13.76 -15.70 21.12
N THR A 43 -12.46 -15.65 21.43
CA THR A 43 -11.88 -16.22 22.66
C THR A 43 -12.08 -15.33 23.89
N ALA A 44 -12.09 -14.01 23.74
CA ALA A 44 -12.41 -13.07 24.82
C ALA A 44 -13.84 -13.26 25.34
N PHE A 45 -14.78 -13.70 24.50
CA PHE A 45 -16.15 -14.05 24.90
C PHE A 45 -16.21 -15.31 25.80
N VAL A 46 -15.22 -16.19 25.74
CA VAL A 46 -15.22 -17.51 26.43
C VAL A 46 -14.52 -17.48 27.79
N GLY A 47 -13.80 -16.41 28.17
CA GLY A 47 -13.38 -16.22 29.57
C GLY A 47 -11.99 -15.67 29.86
N LEU A 48 -11.31 -14.97 28.95
CA LEU A 48 -9.97 -14.41 29.20
C LEU A 48 -9.89 -12.90 28.90
N VAL A 49 -9.93 -12.09 29.97
CA VAL A 49 -9.79 -10.62 29.94
C VAL A 49 -8.51 -10.17 29.20
N GLY A 50 -7.46 -11.01 29.17
CA GLY A 50 -6.21 -10.72 28.45
C GLY A 50 -6.36 -10.65 26.92
N GLY A 51 -7.31 -11.38 26.32
CA GLY A 51 -7.54 -11.34 24.87
C GLY A 51 -8.08 -10.00 24.38
N PHE A 52 -8.81 -9.27 25.23
CA PHE A 52 -9.43 -7.99 24.90
C PHE A 52 -8.40 -6.86 24.76
N ALA A 53 -7.34 -6.86 25.58
CA ALA A 53 -6.26 -5.86 25.48
C ALA A 53 -5.47 -6.01 24.17
N VAL A 54 -5.17 -7.26 23.79
CA VAL A 54 -4.47 -7.56 22.53
C VAL A 54 -5.36 -7.25 21.33
N GLU A 55 -6.64 -7.61 21.37
CA GLU A 55 -7.63 -7.25 20.35
C GLU A 55 -7.65 -5.73 20.11
N ARG A 56 -7.74 -4.95 21.18
CA ARG A 56 -7.78 -3.49 21.11
C ARG A 56 -6.52 -2.93 20.46
N TYR A 57 -5.36 -3.45 20.84
CA TYR A 57 -4.08 -3.02 20.28
C TYR A 57 -3.97 -3.35 18.79
N LEU A 58 -4.29 -4.58 18.38
CA LEU A 58 -4.25 -4.99 16.98
C LEU A 58 -5.27 -4.21 16.14
N SER A 59 -6.46 -3.94 16.68
CA SER A 59 -7.50 -3.12 16.05
C SER A 59 -7.06 -1.67 15.80
N MET A 60 -6.12 -1.12 16.59
CA MET A 60 -5.54 0.20 16.34
C MET A 60 -4.46 0.20 15.25
N ILE A 61 -3.74 -0.93 15.08
CA ILE A 61 -2.64 -1.06 14.12
C ILE A 61 -3.16 -1.40 12.73
N LYS A 62 -4.13 -2.31 12.62
CA LYS A 62 -4.70 -2.77 11.34
C LYS A 62 -4.98 -1.62 10.35
N PRO A 63 -5.74 -0.56 10.71
CA PRO A 63 -6.05 0.51 9.75
C PRO A 63 -4.81 1.29 9.28
N ARG A 64 -3.74 1.36 10.10
CA ARG A 64 -2.48 2.01 9.70
C ARG A 64 -1.77 1.18 8.64
N VAL A 65 -1.72 -0.13 8.82
CA VAL A 65 -1.12 -1.07 7.85
C VAL A 65 -1.92 -1.06 6.54
N GLU A 66 -3.25 -1.05 6.61
CA GLU A 66 -4.11 -0.92 5.43
C GLU A 66 -3.88 0.38 4.66
N ASN A 67 -3.78 1.50 5.37
CA ASN A 67 -3.52 2.79 4.75
C ASN A 67 -2.13 2.84 4.10
N LEU A 68 -1.12 2.22 4.70
CA LEU A 68 0.20 2.09 4.08
C LEU A 68 0.13 1.22 2.82
N ALA A 69 -0.55 0.07 2.88
CA ALA A 69 -0.75 -0.79 1.71
C ALA A 69 -1.40 -0.04 0.54
N LYS A 70 -2.46 0.73 0.82
CA LYS A 70 -3.14 1.57 -0.16
C LYS A 70 -2.20 2.59 -0.80
N LYS A 71 -1.42 3.32 0.02
CA LYS A 71 -0.46 4.32 -0.48
C LYS A 71 0.63 3.70 -1.36
N MET A 72 1.13 2.51 -1.00
CA MET A 72 2.12 1.81 -1.82
C MET A 72 1.54 1.44 -3.20
N ASN A 73 0.29 0.95 -3.24
CA ASN A 73 -0.40 0.65 -4.50
C ASN A 73 -0.70 1.91 -5.33
N GLU A 74 -1.05 3.02 -4.67
CA GLU A 74 -1.23 4.33 -5.31
C GLU A 74 0.09 4.81 -5.95
N LEU A 75 1.21 4.71 -5.23
CA LEU A 75 2.54 5.06 -5.75
C LEU A 75 2.95 4.21 -6.95
N LYS A 76 2.66 2.90 -6.93
CA LYS A 76 2.84 2.03 -8.11
C LYS A 76 2.02 2.56 -9.30
N GLY A 77 0.77 2.93 -9.07
CA GLY A 77 -0.13 3.49 -10.09
C GLY A 77 0.40 4.80 -10.67
N ASP A 78 0.85 5.71 -9.80
CA ASP A 78 1.44 7.00 -10.17
C ASP A 78 2.69 6.81 -11.05
N LEU A 79 3.62 5.95 -10.64
CA LEU A 79 4.85 5.70 -11.40
C LEU A 79 4.57 5.02 -12.74
N THR A 80 3.66 4.05 -12.77
CA THR A 80 3.22 3.41 -14.02
C THR A 80 2.53 4.43 -14.94
N GLY A 81 1.75 5.35 -14.36
CA GLY A 81 1.14 6.46 -15.07
C GLY A 81 2.20 7.38 -15.68
N ALA A 82 3.20 7.77 -14.90
CA ALA A 82 4.31 8.62 -15.33
C ALA A 82 5.12 8.00 -16.47
N ILE A 83 5.45 6.70 -16.39
CA ILE A 83 6.13 5.97 -17.47
C ILE A 83 5.33 6.06 -18.77
N ASN A 84 4.03 5.77 -18.70
CA ASN A 84 3.16 5.82 -19.88
C ASN A 84 3.08 7.23 -20.47
N HIS A 85 2.89 8.26 -19.64
CA HIS A 85 2.85 9.65 -20.08
C HIS A 85 4.16 10.06 -20.77
N TYR A 86 5.29 9.67 -20.19
CA TYR A 86 6.61 9.90 -20.76
C TYR A 86 6.77 9.20 -22.13
N GLN A 87 6.32 7.95 -22.25
CA GLN A 87 6.39 7.19 -23.51
C GLN A 87 5.45 7.71 -24.60
N THR A 88 4.27 8.19 -24.25
CA THR A 88 3.28 8.69 -25.22
C THR A 88 3.42 10.19 -25.49
N GLY A 89 4.35 10.89 -24.84
CA GLY A 89 4.48 12.35 -24.92
C GLY A 89 3.27 13.10 -24.37
N ASP A 90 2.52 12.48 -23.45
CA ASP A 90 1.37 13.11 -22.81
C ASP A 90 1.83 13.96 -21.61
N GLU A 91 2.04 15.24 -21.86
CA GLU A 91 2.47 16.21 -20.84
C GLU A 91 1.30 16.76 -20.00
N SER A 92 0.05 16.39 -20.31
CA SER A 92 -1.14 17.00 -19.71
C SER A 92 -1.41 16.56 -18.25
N GLY A 93 -0.65 15.60 -17.72
CA GLY A 93 -0.87 15.06 -16.37
C GLY A 93 -2.23 14.36 -16.20
N SER A 94 -2.84 13.92 -17.31
CA SER A 94 -4.25 13.50 -17.38
C SER A 94 -4.64 12.35 -16.44
N ARG A 95 -3.71 11.55 -15.92
CA ARG A 95 -4.05 10.50 -14.94
C ARG A 95 -4.19 10.99 -13.50
N ARG A 96 -3.58 12.11 -13.11
CA ARG A 96 -3.55 12.56 -11.70
C ARG A 96 -4.61 13.64 -11.38
N PHE A 97 -5.05 14.39 -12.38
CA PHE A 97 -5.97 15.53 -12.22
C PHE A 97 -7.26 15.40 -13.05
N ARG A 98 -7.67 14.17 -13.39
CA ARG A 98 -8.97 13.91 -14.02
C ARG A 98 -10.12 14.05 -13.05
#